data_AF-A0A7S1L517-F1
#
_entry.id   AF-A0A7S1L517-F1
#
_cell.length_a   1.000
_cell.length_b   1.000
_cell.length_c   1.000
_cell.angle_alpha   90.00
_cell.angle_beta   90.00
_cell.angle_gamma   90.00
#
_symmetry.space_group_name_H-M   'P 1'
#
loop_
_entity.id
_entity.type
_entity.pdbx_description
1 polymer ?
#
loop_
_entity_poly.entity_id
_entity_poly.type
_entity_poly.pdbx_seq_one_letter_code
_entity_poly.pdbx_strand_id
1 'polypeptide(L)'
;VSVLYWRNRRLRQRVLGSGVAPTSGGRKPTMGRVLSFLVDAPTPRLFAAAFASRVALLAWVVMWGSVLRDYDEGALLYDADLRRPAVANGTRPSPALPMLWHWDAVHYRHIADYGYTHESNYAFFPLVPLLVRALEHLVPAAPFVAFTALQFVLFSASAVAMRSLLRRTIDDRLDAFLALAAQPTAAELAKAGGEEERRRRHRRTVLGVALFFYIASPASIFTIVSYTEPFYVALTLAGLLQLHVKGRPIVAAACLSFATAARSNGILAAPYLLLFGISRLRRLKDRSVAAVAGALHVAAVRVISAGLVCIPYFAVNKLAFARFCAVVEESPQSLEIAAWIRATADAIAPASRPTLQRMALSAAASAEYVLDGMLSTKAVSRTRDRSHSCPPNWLGMYTDIQRRHWGLGWFSYYEWRNGHNFCIAAPLFIGVAIALRMLSRRIGWRWSRPHRWITSLVFDSPQTCWLLAMLGIAATRMHVQVVTRFVFVCPAFYLLLGAAGAASGKYWGFLLTYV
;
A
#
# COMPACT_ATOMS: atom_id res chain seq x y z
N VAL A 1 -6.14 18.55 -23.49
CA VAL A 1 -7.40 19.29 -23.16
C VAL A 1 -7.19 20.38 -22.10
N SER A 2 -6.50 20.12 -20.99
CA SER A 2 -6.28 21.09 -19.90
C SER A 2 -5.38 22.30 -20.24
N VAL A 3 -4.42 22.14 -21.15
CA VAL A 3 -3.53 23.23 -21.61
C VAL A 3 -4.25 24.20 -22.55
N LEU A 4 -5.18 23.71 -23.38
CA LEU A 4 -6.00 24.53 -24.27
C LEU A 4 -7.07 25.32 -23.50
N TYR A 5 -7.61 24.76 -22.41
CA TYR A 5 -8.56 25.46 -21.54
C TYR A 5 -7.92 26.65 -20.80
N TRP A 6 -6.64 26.54 -20.43
CA TRP A 6 -5.97 27.59 -19.67
C TRP A 6 -5.58 28.80 -20.54
N ARG A 7 -5.23 28.58 -21.81
CA ARG A 7 -4.64 29.62 -22.67
C ARG A 7 -5.66 30.55 -23.34
N ASN A 8 -6.95 30.20 -23.38
CA ASN A 8 -7.92 30.95 -24.18
C ASN A 8 -9.02 31.64 -23.32
N ARG A 9 -8.81 32.93 -22.99
CA ARG A 9 -9.77 33.77 -22.24
C ARG A 9 -11.13 33.89 -22.95
N ARG A 10 -11.16 33.84 -24.28
CA ARG A 10 -12.40 33.97 -25.09
C ARG A 10 -13.30 32.72 -25.01
N LEU A 11 -12.72 31.52 -24.83
CA LEU A 11 -13.48 30.28 -24.64
C LEU A 11 -14.18 30.24 -23.27
N ARG A 12 -13.59 30.84 -22.22
CA ARG A 12 -14.22 30.90 -20.88
C ARG A 12 -15.49 31.75 -20.88
N GLN A 13 -15.51 32.85 -21.64
CA GLN A 13 -16.69 33.72 -21.71
C GLN A 13 -17.79 33.13 -22.59
N ARG A 14 -17.46 32.39 -23.66
CA ARG A 14 -18.48 31.76 -24.53
C ARG A 14 -19.18 30.56 -23.87
N VAL A 15 -18.48 29.78 -23.04
CA VAL A 15 -19.07 28.62 -22.32
C VAL A 15 -19.91 29.05 -21.11
N LEU A 16 -19.61 30.21 -20.50
CA LEU A 16 -20.37 30.76 -19.37
C LEU A 16 -21.43 31.81 -19.77
N GLY A 17 -21.46 32.23 -21.05
CA GLY A 17 -22.25 33.37 -21.52
C GLY A 17 -23.42 33.03 -22.46
N SER A 18 -23.67 31.77 -22.80
CA SER A 18 -24.90 31.40 -23.54
C SER A 18 -26.01 31.09 -22.53
N GLY A 19 -26.81 32.11 -22.26
CA GLY A 19 -28.07 31.98 -21.53
C GLY A 19 -29.04 31.11 -22.32
N VAL A 20 -29.14 29.85 -21.91
CA VAL A 20 -30.36 29.05 -22.06
C VAL A 20 -30.64 28.47 -20.67
N ALA A 21 -31.68 28.97 -20.04
CA ALA A 21 -32.14 28.48 -18.75
C ALA A 21 -32.56 27.01 -18.87
N PRO A 22 -31.97 26.08 -18.10
CA PRO A 22 -32.49 24.73 -18.04
C PRO A 22 -33.71 24.72 -17.12
N THR A 23 -34.90 24.69 -17.71
CA THR A 23 -36.14 24.34 -17.05
C THR A 23 -36.13 22.85 -16.70
N SER A 24 -35.52 22.49 -15.56
CA SER A 24 -35.90 21.34 -14.71
C SER A 24 -34.95 21.20 -13.50
N GLY A 25 -35.46 21.58 -12.33
CA GLY A 25 -35.23 21.08 -10.95
C GLY A 25 -33.95 20.39 -10.44
N GLY A 26 -32.85 20.26 -11.18
CA GLY A 26 -31.64 19.55 -10.72
C GLY A 26 -30.52 20.50 -10.30
N ARG A 27 -30.51 21.01 -9.06
CA ARG A 27 -29.36 21.78 -8.55
C ARG A 27 -28.11 20.88 -8.50
N LYS A 28 -27.18 21.06 -9.44
CA LYS A 28 -25.84 20.45 -9.41
C LYS A 28 -25.25 20.58 -7.99
N PRO A 29 -24.71 19.50 -7.39
CA PRO A 29 -24.16 19.57 -6.05
C PRO A 29 -22.98 20.54 -6.05
N THR A 30 -23.08 21.61 -5.26
CA THR A 30 -21.93 22.47 -5.00
C THR A 30 -20.88 21.66 -4.22
N MET A 31 -19.58 21.89 -4.45
CA MET A 31 -18.49 21.19 -3.73
C MET A 31 -18.71 21.23 -2.21
N GLY A 32 -19.24 22.34 -1.68
CA GLY A 32 -19.61 22.46 -0.27
C GLY A 32 -20.56 21.36 0.22
N ARG A 33 -21.54 20.92 -0.59
CA ARG A 33 -22.46 19.82 -0.24
C ARG A 33 -21.76 18.46 -0.22
N VAL A 34 -20.82 18.24 -1.14
CA VAL A 34 -20.02 16.99 -1.17
C VAL A 34 -19.15 16.91 0.07
N LEU A 35 -18.43 18.00 0.39
CA LEU A 35 -17.57 18.06 1.57
C LEU A 35 -18.38 17.88 2.86
N SER A 36 -19.55 18.54 2.98
CA SER A 36 -20.43 18.34 4.15
C SER A 36 -20.95 16.91 4.23
N PHE A 37 -21.30 16.29 3.10
CA PHE A 37 -21.73 14.89 3.07
C PHE A 37 -20.63 13.96 3.58
N LEU A 38 -19.39 14.10 3.08
CA LEU A 38 -18.28 13.23 3.49
C LEU A 38 -18.02 13.30 4.98
N VAL A 39 -18.13 14.50 5.56
CA VAL A 39 -17.96 14.69 6.99
C VAL A 39 -19.17 14.14 7.73
N ASP A 40 -20.39 14.56 7.42
CA ASP A 40 -21.55 14.44 8.32
C ASP A 40 -22.46 13.25 8.05
N ALA A 41 -22.34 12.59 6.88
CA ALA A 41 -23.23 11.50 6.53
C ALA A 41 -23.17 10.35 7.55
N PRO A 42 -24.30 9.66 7.81
CA PRO A 42 -24.29 8.39 8.54
C PRO A 42 -23.26 7.42 7.98
N THR A 43 -22.64 6.62 8.85
CA THR A 43 -21.59 5.65 8.46
C THR A 43 -22.00 4.74 7.27
N PRO A 44 -23.22 4.17 7.22
CA PRO A 44 -23.64 3.37 6.07
C PRO A 44 -23.67 4.16 4.75
N ARG A 45 -24.04 5.46 4.80
CA ARG A 45 -24.07 6.32 3.60
C ARG A 45 -22.67 6.67 3.10
N LEU A 46 -21.72 6.92 4.00
CA LEU A 46 -20.32 7.13 3.61
C LEU A 46 -19.74 5.85 3.01
N PHE A 47 -20.00 4.70 3.64
CA PHE A 47 -19.55 3.41 3.12
C PHE A 47 -20.10 3.16 1.71
N ALA A 48 -21.41 3.33 1.51
CA ALA A 48 -22.05 3.17 0.21
C ALA A 48 -21.49 4.15 -0.84
N ALA A 49 -21.21 5.39 -0.48
CA ALA A 49 -20.60 6.37 -1.38
C ALA A 49 -19.17 5.99 -1.78
N ALA A 50 -18.35 5.51 -0.83
CA ALA A 50 -17.01 5.01 -1.12
C ALA A 50 -17.06 3.76 -2.02
N PHE A 51 -17.99 2.84 -1.76
CA PHE A 51 -18.19 1.64 -2.57
C PHE A 51 -18.64 2.00 -3.99
N ALA A 52 -19.65 2.86 -4.13
CA ALA A 52 -20.13 3.36 -5.42
C ALA A 52 -19.01 4.07 -6.20
N SER A 53 -18.08 4.76 -5.53
CA SER A 53 -16.93 5.35 -6.20
C SER A 53 -15.99 4.31 -6.81
N ARG A 54 -15.83 3.13 -6.21
CA ARG A 54 -15.03 2.03 -6.77
C ARG A 54 -15.74 1.39 -7.95
N VAL A 55 -17.05 1.19 -7.86
CA VAL A 55 -17.88 0.69 -8.97
C VAL A 55 -17.80 1.64 -10.16
N ALA A 56 -17.94 2.95 -9.93
CA ALA A 56 -17.83 3.96 -10.97
C ALA A 56 -16.43 3.98 -11.61
N LEU A 57 -15.37 3.85 -10.80
CA LEU A 57 -14.00 3.79 -11.31
C LEU A 57 -13.75 2.51 -12.12
N LEU A 58 -14.27 1.36 -11.68
CA LEU A 58 -14.20 0.12 -12.45
C LEU A 58 -14.94 0.24 -13.78
N ALA A 59 -16.16 0.77 -13.77
CA ALA A 59 -16.92 1.01 -15.01
C ALA A 59 -16.17 1.96 -15.95
N TRP A 60 -15.52 2.99 -15.41
CA TRP A 60 -14.67 3.89 -16.18
C TRP A 60 -13.48 3.15 -16.82
N VAL A 61 -12.78 2.30 -16.07
CA VAL A 61 -11.65 1.51 -16.61
C VAL A 61 -12.13 0.51 -17.65
N VAL A 62 -13.22 -0.20 -17.43
CA VAL A 62 -13.83 -1.13 -18.40
C VAL A 62 -14.16 -0.40 -19.70
N MET A 63 -14.82 0.76 -19.59
CA MET A 63 -15.18 1.59 -20.74
C MET A 63 -13.93 2.00 -21.54
N TRP A 64 -12.89 2.52 -20.88
CA TRP A 64 -11.67 2.91 -21.58
C TRP A 64 -10.88 1.73 -22.14
N GLY A 65 -10.85 0.59 -21.46
CA GLY A 65 -10.22 -0.64 -21.98
C GLY A 65 -10.93 -1.21 -23.21
N SER A 66 -12.23 -0.92 -23.40
CA SER A 66 -12.93 -1.27 -24.65
C SER A 66 -12.61 -0.34 -25.82
N VAL A 67 -12.10 0.87 -25.55
CA VAL A 67 -11.85 1.91 -26.56
C VAL A 67 -10.38 1.96 -26.94
N LEU A 68 -9.50 1.82 -25.94
CA LEU A 68 -8.05 1.87 -26.09
C LEU A 68 -7.51 0.44 -26.06
N ARG A 69 -6.70 0.07 -27.04
CA ARG A 69 -5.95 -1.18 -26.99
C ARG A 69 -4.96 -1.13 -25.83
N ASP A 70 -4.89 -2.20 -25.05
CA ASP A 70 -3.94 -2.34 -23.95
C ASP A 70 -2.50 -2.19 -24.48
N TYR A 71 -1.76 -1.25 -23.90
CA TYR A 71 -0.36 -0.96 -24.22
C TYR A 71 0.61 -1.90 -23.47
N ASP A 72 0.11 -2.69 -22.52
CA ASP A 72 0.95 -3.41 -21.55
C ASP A 72 1.19 -4.86 -21.98
N GLU A 73 2.25 -5.08 -22.78
CA GLU A 73 2.73 -6.41 -23.18
C GLU A 73 3.35 -7.21 -22.02
N GLY A 74 3.56 -6.61 -20.84
CA GLY A 74 4.20 -7.26 -19.70
C GLY A 74 3.40 -8.44 -19.12
N ALA A 75 2.07 -8.41 -19.22
CA ALA A 75 1.22 -9.54 -18.83
C ALA A 75 1.38 -10.75 -19.76
N LEU A 76 1.71 -10.52 -21.04
CA LEU A 76 1.90 -11.57 -22.04
C LEU A 76 3.20 -12.35 -21.86
N LEU A 77 4.25 -11.71 -21.32
CA LEU A 77 5.56 -12.34 -21.12
C LEU A 77 5.54 -13.42 -20.03
N TYR A 78 4.80 -13.21 -18.93
CA TYR A 78 4.64 -14.23 -17.88
C TYR A 78 3.60 -15.29 -18.30
N ASP A 79 2.56 -14.91 -19.05
CA ASP A 79 1.53 -15.82 -19.57
C ASP A 79 2.08 -16.82 -20.61
N ALA A 80 3.12 -16.45 -21.37
CA ALA A 80 3.76 -17.34 -22.35
C ALA A 80 4.45 -18.55 -21.70
N ASP A 81 5.08 -18.38 -20.53
CA ASP A 81 5.66 -19.48 -19.75
C ASP A 81 4.60 -20.26 -18.95
N LEU A 82 3.54 -19.58 -18.48
CA LEU A 82 2.42 -20.20 -17.75
C LEU A 82 1.50 -21.08 -18.62
N ARG A 83 1.47 -20.89 -19.93
CA ARG A 83 0.68 -21.74 -20.85
C ARG A 83 1.23 -23.16 -20.98
N ARG A 84 2.52 -23.38 -20.74
CA ARG A 84 3.16 -24.68 -21.00
C ARG A 84 2.62 -25.83 -20.12
N PRO A 85 2.25 -25.64 -18.83
CA PRO A 85 1.61 -26.71 -18.05
C PRO A 85 0.07 -26.63 -18.04
N ALA A 86 -0.52 -25.43 -18.12
CA ALA A 86 -1.97 -25.25 -17.91
C ALA A 86 -2.83 -25.65 -19.12
N VAL A 87 -2.30 -25.52 -20.34
CA VAL A 87 -3.01 -25.91 -21.57
C VAL A 87 -3.09 -27.43 -21.72
N ALA A 88 -2.21 -28.20 -21.06
CA ALA A 88 -2.24 -29.66 -21.11
C ALA A 88 -3.47 -30.28 -20.42
N ASN A 89 -4.13 -29.57 -19.49
CA ASN A 89 -5.24 -30.10 -18.67
C ASN A 89 -6.57 -29.34 -18.79
N GLY A 90 -6.74 -28.37 -19.69
CA GLY A 90 -8.05 -27.83 -20.11
C GLY A 90 -9.00 -27.27 -19.03
N THR A 91 -8.57 -27.03 -17.79
CA THR A 91 -9.47 -26.91 -16.62
C THR A 91 -9.58 -25.53 -15.99
N ARG A 92 -8.91 -24.49 -16.51
CA ARG A 92 -8.96 -23.16 -15.88
C ARG A 92 -9.39 -22.06 -16.86
N PRO A 93 -10.51 -21.36 -16.61
CA PRO A 93 -10.94 -20.25 -17.46
C PRO A 93 -9.95 -19.09 -17.33
N SER A 94 -9.59 -18.51 -18.48
CA SER A 94 -8.91 -17.21 -18.55
C SER A 94 -9.73 -16.16 -17.79
N PRO A 95 -9.10 -15.26 -17.00
CA PRO A 95 -9.84 -14.24 -16.27
C PRO A 95 -10.67 -13.39 -17.24
N ALA A 96 -11.98 -13.24 -16.96
CA ALA A 96 -12.92 -12.49 -17.80
C ALA A 96 -12.53 -11.01 -18.00
N LEU A 97 -11.66 -10.48 -17.12
CA LEU A 97 -11.07 -9.14 -17.22
C LEU A 97 -9.57 -9.21 -16.93
N PRO A 98 -8.72 -9.53 -17.94
CA PRO A 98 -7.27 -9.61 -17.77
C PRO A 98 -6.66 -8.31 -17.24
N MET A 99 -7.26 -7.15 -17.58
CA MET A 99 -6.90 -5.82 -17.08
C MET A 99 -6.85 -5.70 -15.55
N LEU A 100 -7.59 -6.54 -14.81
CA LEU A 100 -7.58 -6.55 -13.35
C LEU A 100 -6.34 -7.24 -12.75
N TRP A 101 -5.56 -7.95 -13.57
CA TRP A 101 -4.41 -8.76 -13.17
C TRP A 101 -3.08 -8.23 -13.75
N HIS A 102 -3.01 -6.93 -14.02
CA HIS A 102 -1.82 -6.27 -14.55
C HIS A 102 -0.78 -5.94 -13.47
N TRP A 103 0.44 -5.65 -13.92
CA TRP A 103 1.59 -5.27 -13.09
C TRP A 103 1.93 -6.35 -12.05
N ASP A 104 2.22 -5.97 -10.81
CA ASP A 104 2.61 -6.92 -9.76
C ASP A 104 1.54 -7.98 -9.42
N ALA A 105 0.30 -7.83 -9.90
CA ALA A 105 -0.76 -8.81 -9.68
C ALA A 105 -0.42 -10.19 -10.28
N VAL A 106 0.41 -10.24 -11.32
CA VAL A 106 0.90 -11.51 -11.89
C VAL A 106 1.73 -12.31 -10.89
N HIS A 107 2.52 -11.64 -10.04
CA HIS A 107 3.28 -12.30 -8.98
C HIS A 107 2.35 -12.84 -7.89
N TYR A 108 1.31 -12.10 -7.50
CA TYR A 108 0.35 -12.59 -6.51
C TYR A 108 -0.39 -13.83 -7.01
N ARG A 109 -0.77 -13.85 -8.29
CA ARG A 109 -1.36 -15.02 -8.95
C ARG A 109 -0.40 -16.21 -8.95
N HIS A 110 0.83 -15.99 -9.42
CA HIS A 110 1.85 -17.03 -9.47
C HIS A 110 2.10 -17.65 -8.09
N ILE A 111 2.22 -16.83 -7.05
CA ILE A 111 2.44 -17.33 -5.68
C ILE A 111 1.22 -18.10 -5.17
N ALA A 112 0.00 -17.71 -5.54
CA ALA A 112 -1.20 -18.44 -5.17
C ALA A 112 -1.23 -19.85 -5.81
N ASP A 113 -0.85 -19.95 -7.09
CA ASP A 113 -0.87 -21.20 -7.86
C ASP A 113 0.31 -22.13 -7.56
N TYR A 114 1.53 -21.59 -7.53
CA TYR A 114 2.78 -22.35 -7.54
C TYR A 114 3.64 -22.12 -6.29
N GLY A 115 3.26 -21.16 -5.44
CA GLY A 115 4.06 -20.74 -4.31
C GLY A 115 5.28 -19.88 -4.69
N TYR A 116 6.19 -19.74 -3.73
CA TYR A 116 7.39 -18.91 -3.88
C TYR A 116 8.50 -19.65 -4.63
N THR A 117 8.39 -19.76 -5.95
CA THR A 117 9.38 -20.46 -6.79
C THR A 117 10.57 -19.59 -7.20
N HIS A 118 10.36 -18.28 -7.41
CA HIS A 118 11.40 -17.34 -7.85
C HIS A 118 11.87 -16.44 -6.70
N GLU A 119 13.14 -15.99 -6.73
CA GLU A 119 13.70 -15.07 -5.74
C GLU A 119 12.92 -13.75 -5.68
N SER A 120 12.58 -13.18 -6.84
CA SER A 120 11.77 -11.96 -6.95
C SER A 120 10.40 -12.07 -6.29
N ASN A 121 9.82 -13.28 -6.19
CA ASN A 121 8.51 -13.47 -5.56
C ASN A 121 8.52 -13.09 -4.08
N TYR A 122 9.66 -13.17 -3.39
CA TYR A 122 9.77 -12.82 -1.96
C TYR A 122 9.69 -11.30 -1.70
N ALA A 123 9.65 -10.46 -2.74
CA ALA A 123 9.21 -9.07 -2.61
C ALA A 123 7.70 -8.94 -2.32
N PHE A 124 6.92 -9.96 -2.68
CA PHE A 124 5.46 -9.98 -2.57
C PHE A 124 5.03 -10.80 -1.36
N PHE A 125 4.49 -10.12 -0.35
CA PHE A 125 4.20 -10.73 0.95
C PHE A 125 2.94 -11.62 0.93
N PRO A 126 2.84 -12.59 1.86
CA PRO A 126 2.01 -13.78 1.66
C PRO A 126 0.50 -13.57 1.85
N LEU A 127 0.04 -12.50 2.50
CA LEU A 127 -1.38 -12.39 2.85
C LEU A 127 -2.29 -12.39 1.62
N VAL A 128 -1.97 -11.58 0.60
CA VAL A 128 -2.81 -11.50 -0.61
C VAL A 128 -2.78 -12.79 -1.43
N PRO A 129 -1.62 -13.40 -1.73
CA PRO A 129 -1.59 -14.72 -2.38
C PRO A 129 -2.38 -15.80 -1.63
N LEU A 130 -2.28 -15.84 -0.29
CA LEU A 130 -3.05 -16.78 0.52
C LEU A 130 -4.56 -16.52 0.43
N LEU A 131 -4.98 -15.26 0.38
CA LEU A 131 -6.38 -14.88 0.20
C LEU A 131 -6.90 -15.25 -1.20
N VAL A 132 -6.10 -15.03 -2.24
CA VAL A 132 -6.45 -15.44 -3.61
C VAL A 132 -6.69 -16.95 -3.64
N ARG A 133 -5.76 -17.76 -3.11
CA ARG A 133 -5.91 -19.21 -3.02
C ARG A 133 -7.13 -19.63 -2.19
N ALA A 134 -7.37 -18.97 -1.05
CA ALA A 134 -8.54 -19.27 -0.22
C ALA A 134 -9.86 -18.99 -0.96
N LEU A 135 -9.96 -17.88 -1.70
CA LEU A 135 -11.15 -17.54 -2.47
C LEU A 135 -11.37 -18.48 -3.66
N GLU A 136 -10.32 -19.01 -4.27
CA GLU A 136 -10.43 -20.07 -5.28
C GLU A 136 -11.09 -21.34 -4.75
N HIS A 137 -10.80 -21.70 -3.50
CA HIS A 137 -11.46 -22.84 -2.86
C HIS A 137 -12.88 -22.51 -2.38
N LEU A 138 -13.12 -21.31 -1.88
CA LEU A 138 -14.42 -20.92 -1.30
C LEU A 138 -15.46 -20.50 -2.34
N VAL A 139 -15.03 -19.88 -3.44
CA VAL A 139 -15.89 -19.36 -4.51
C VAL A 139 -15.31 -19.74 -5.87
N PRO A 140 -15.20 -21.06 -6.19
CA PRO A 140 -14.50 -21.53 -7.39
C PRO A 140 -15.12 -21.05 -8.70
N ALA A 141 -16.43 -20.78 -8.70
CA ALA A 141 -17.13 -20.27 -9.88
C ALA A 141 -16.74 -18.83 -10.26
N ALA A 142 -16.32 -18.01 -9.30
CA ALA A 142 -16.04 -16.59 -9.53
C ALA A 142 -15.04 -15.99 -8.51
N PRO A 143 -13.85 -16.58 -8.32
CA PRO A 143 -12.92 -16.15 -7.27
C PRO A 143 -12.43 -14.72 -7.48
N PHE A 144 -12.30 -14.30 -8.74
CA PHE A 144 -11.89 -12.96 -9.12
C PHE A 144 -12.93 -11.89 -8.76
N VAL A 145 -14.21 -12.18 -9.02
CA VAL A 145 -15.30 -11.27 -8.65
C VAL A 145 -15.38 -11.13 -7.13
N ALA A 146 -15.21 -12.24 -6.41
CA ALA A 146 -15.16 -12.23 -4.95
C ALA A 146 -13.97 -11.40 -4.42
N PHE A 147 -12.79 -11.53 -5.02
CA PHE A 147 -11.61 -10.74 -4.65
C PHE A 147 -11.82 -9.24 -4.90
N THR A 148 -12.33 -8.85 -6.07
CA THR A 148 -12.66 -7.45 -6.39
C THR A 148 -13.71 -6.88 -5.44
N ALA A 149 -14.78 -7.62 -5.16
CA ALA A 149 -15.81 -7.21 -4.20
C ALA A 149 -15.23 -7.01 -2.79
N LEU A 150 -14.36 -7.92 -2.34
CA LEU A 150 -13.67 -7.80 -1.05
C LEU A 150 -12.80 -6.55 -0.99
N GLN A 151 -12.04 -6.24 -2.04
CA GLN A 151 -11.25 -5.01 -2.12
C GLN A 151 -12.12 -3.75 -1.99
N PHE A 152 -13.29 -3.73 -2.65
CA PHE A 152 -14.19 -2.57 -2.58
C PHE A 152 -14.77 -2.40 -1.18
N VAL A 153 -15.14 -3.50 -0.53
CA VAL A 153 -15.59 -3.51 0.87
C VAL A 153 -14.49 -3.00 1.81
N LEU A 154 -13.27 -3.51 1.66
CA LEU A 154 -12.12 -3.11 2.49
C LEU A 154 -11.77 -1.63 2.31
N PHE A 155 -11.76 -1.13 1.07
CA PHE A 155 -11.56 0.28 0.78
C PHE A 155 -12.67 1.17 1.37
N SER A 156 -13.92 0.71 1.29
CA SER A 156 -15.05 1.46 1.85
C SER A 156 -15.00 1.50 3.37
N ALA A 157 -14.60 0.39 4.00
CA ALA A 157 -14.34 0.32 5.44
C ALA A 157 -13.17 1.22 5.84
N SER A 158 -12.11 1.28 5.03
CA SER A 158 -10.95 2.13 5.29
C SER A 158 -11.30 3.62 5.16
N ALA A 159 -12.22 4.02 4.28
CA ALA A 159 -12.74 5.39 4.21
C ALA A 159 -13.50 5.79 5.49
N VAL A 160 -14.32 4.89 6.03
CA VAL A 160 -15.00 5.10 7.33
C VAL A 160 -13.99 5.19 8.48
N ALA A 161 -12.97 4.33 8.46
CA ALA A 161 -11.89 4.35 9.45
C ALA A 161 -11.09 5.65 9.39
N MET A 162 -10.74 6.09 8.17
CA MET A 162 -10.07 7.35 7.91
C MET A 162 -10.87 8.51 8.49
N ARG A 163 -12.18 8.62 8.20
CA ARG A 163 -13.03 9.67 8.80
C ARG A 163 -12.98 9.69 10.32
N SER A 164 -13.08 8.51 10.93
CA SER A 164 -13.11 8.36 12.39
C SER A 164 -11.77 8.80 13.01
N LEU A 165 -10.65 8.43 12.38
CA LEU A 165 -9.32 8.86 12.78
C LEU A 165 -9.15 10.38 12.60
N LEU A 166 -9.49 10.92 11.43
CA LEU A 166 -9.34 12.35 11.12
C LEU A 166 -10.15 13.22 12.11
N ARG A 167 -11.41 12.83 12.42
CA ARG A 167 -12.22 13.53 13.42
C ARG A 167 -11.53 13.54 14.78
N ARG A 168 -11.08 12.37 15.27
CA ARG A 168 -10.36 12.30 16.55
C ARG A 168 -9.07 13.08 16.56
N THR A 169 -8.27 13.03 15.49
CA THR A 169 -7.02 13.79 15.41
C THR A 169 -7.27 15.31 15.45
N ILE A 170 -8.44 15.77 15.03
CA ILE A 170 -8.85 17.19 15.12
C ILE A 170 -9.51 17.52 16.48
N ASP A 171 -10.29 16.61 17.05
CA ASP A 171 -11.09 16.81 18.27
C ASP A 171 -10.29 16.57 19.56
N ASP A 172 -9.54 15.46 19.64
CA ASP A 172 -8.70 15.11 20.79
C ASP A 172 -7.31 15.71 20.60
N ARG A 173 -7.06 16.86 21.25
CA ARG A 173 -5.70 17.39 21.47
C ARG A 173 -4.81 17.31 20.24
N LEU A 174 -5.35 17.78 19.13
CA LEU A 174 -4.64 18.32 17.97
C LEU A 174 -3.13 18.41 18.20
N ASP A 175 -2.36 17.54 17.55
CA ASP A 175 -0.90 17.64 17.51
C ASP A 175 -0.57 19.12 17.22
N ALA A 176 0.20 19.81 18.06
CA ALA A 176 0.43 21.26 17.89
C ALA A 176 0.84 21.62 16.46
N PHE A 177 1.53 20.69 15.79
CA PHE A 177 1.84 20.73 14.37
C PHE A 177 0.60 20.73 13.45
N LEU A 178 -0.26 19.72 13.54
CA LEU A 178 -1.51 19.63 12.75
C LEU A 178 -2.52 20.72 13.18
N ALA A 179 -2.37 21.24 14.41
CA ALA A 179 -3.16 22.34 14.94
C ALA A 179 -3.01 23.60 14.15
N LEU A 180 -1.75 23.97 13.97
CA LEU A 180 -1.37 25.16 13.26
C LEU A 180 -1.80 25.03 11.80
N ALA A 181 -1.63 23.85 11.20
CA ALA A 181 -2.12 23.60 9.84
C ALA A 181 -3.64 23.82 9.71
N ALA A 182 -4.43 23.31 10.66
CA ALA A 182 -5.90 23.36 10.63
C ALA A 182 -6.51 24.66 11.23
N GLN A 183 -5.73 25.70 11.50
CA GLN A 183 -6.26 27.00 11.93
C GLN A 183 -6.68 27.86 10.71
N PRO A 184 -7.72 28.69 10.81
CA PRO A 184 -8.06 29.63 9.73
C PRO A 184 -6.97 30.70 9.55
N THR A 185 -6.77 31.16 8.30
CA THR A 185 -5.83 32.24 7.95
C THR A 185 -6.39 33.63 8.27
N ALA A 186 -5.53 34.65 8.38
CA ALA A 186 -5.93 36.04 8.61
C ALA A 186 -6.92 36.58 7.56
N ALA A 187 -6.81 36.11 6.32
CA ALA A 187 -7.75 36.46 5.25
C ALA A 187 -9.13 35.77 5.41
N GLU A 188 -9.16 34.54 5.94
CA GLU A 188 -10.41 33.86 6.31
C GLU A 188 -11.02 34.45 7.59
N LEU A 189 -10.18 34.96 8.49
CA LEU A 189 -10.58 35.67 9.69
C LEU A 189 -11.46 36.90 9.38
N ALA A 190 -11.20 37.56 8.26
CA ALA A 190 -11.85 38.81 7.86
C ALA A 190 -13.27 38.66 7.26
N LYS A 191 -13.78 37.44 6.97
CA LYS A 191 -15.02 37.20 6.20
C LYS A 191 -16.24 36.66 6.98
N ALA A 192 -16.54 37.28 8.13
CA ALA A 192 -17.77 37.11 8.94
C ALA A 192 -17.91 35.86 9.85
N GLY A 193 -18.60 36.07 10.98
CA GLY A 193 -19.01 35.09 11.99
C GLY A 193 -18.24 35.16 13.32
N GLY A 194 -18.86 34.71 14.42
CA GLY A 194 -18.19 34.50 15.71
C GLY A 194 -17.03 33.51 15.60
N GLU A 195 -15.97 33.71 16.39
CA GLU A 195 -14.68 33.00 16.25
C GLU A 195 -14.83 31.47 16.33
N GLU A 196 -15.71 30.99 17.20
CA GLU A 196 -15.96 29.57 17.43
C GLU A 196 -16.66 28.89 16.24
N GLU A 197 -17.70 29.52 15.70
CA GLU A 197 -18.41 29.00 14.52
C GLU A 197 -17.48 29.00 13.29
N ARG A 198 -16.61 30.01 13.16
CA ARG A 198 -15.62 30.03 12.09
C ARG A 198 -14.62 28.88 12.22
N ARG A 199 -14.14 28.60 13.45
CA ARG A 199 -13.23 27.49 13.71
C ARG A 199 -13.89 26.14 13.40
N ARG A 200 -15.15 25.96 13.78
CA ARG A 200 -15.94 24.76 13.48
C ARG A 200 -16.10 24.55 11.97
N ARG A 201 -16.48 25.61 11.23
CA ARG A 201 -16.64 25.56 9.77
C ARG A 201 -15.33 25.22 9.05
N HIS A 202 -14.23 25.84 9.47
CA HIS A 202 -12.92 25.56 8.89
C HIS A 202 -12.50 24.11 9.14
N ARG A 203 -12.63 23.59 10.38
CA ARG A 203 -12.38 22.17 10.69
C ARG A 203 -13.18 21.21 9.82
N ARG A 204 -14.48 21.46 9.65
CA ARG A 204 -15.34 20.66 8.76
C ARG A 204 -14.85 20.70 7.32
N THR A 205 -14.41 21.86 6.84
CA THR A 205 -13.87 22.00 5.49
C THR A 205 -12.57 21.19 5.33
N VAL A 206 -11.63 21.29 6.28
CA VAL A 206 -10.39 20.51 6.29
C VAL A 206 -10.67 19.01 6.24
N LEU A 207 -11.58 18.52 7.08
CA LEU A 207 -11.98 17.11 7.12
C LEU A 207 -12.61 16.65 5.80
N GLY A 208 -13.53 17.45 5.25
CA GLY A 208 -14.20 17.12 4.00
C GLY A 208 -13.20 17.03 2.85
N VAL A 209 -12.25 17.96 2.78
CA VAL A 209 -11.21 17.98 1.74
C VAL A 209 -10.24 16.81 1.92
N ALA A 210 -9.82 16.51 3.15
CA ALA A 210 -8.97 15.36 3.46
C ALA A 210 -9.62 14.03 3.02
N LEU A 211 -10.90 13.84 3.35
CA LEU A 211 -11.66 12.65 2.95
C LEU A 211 -11.88 12.58 1.44
N PHE A 212 -12.12 13.72 0.80
CA PHE A 212 -12.25 13.78 -0.64
C PHE A 212 -10.95 13.37 -1.33
N PHE A 213 -9.79 13.88 -0.90
CA PHE A 213 -8.49 13.45 -1.44
C PHE A 213 -8.18 11.98 -1.17
N TYR A 214 -8.61 11.43 -0.04
CA TYR A 214 -8.48 10.01 0.25
C TYR A 214 -9.30 9.16 -0.74
N ILE A 215 -10.59 9.47 -0.89
CA ILE A 215 -11.49 8.69 -1.75
C ILE A 215 -11.14 8.89 -3.23
N ALA A 216 -10.84 10.12 -3.65
CA ALA A 216 -10.52 10.45 -5.04
C ALA A 216 -9.01 10.44 -5.34
N SER A 217 -8.20 9.73 -4.55
CA SER A 217 -6.74 9.70 -4.72
C SER A 217 -6.36 9.13 -6.09
N PRO A 218 -5.30 9.63 -6.76
CA PRO A 218 -4.77 9.02 -7.99
C PRO A 218 -4.31 7.57 -7.79
N ALA A 219 -3.97 7.17 -6.55
CA ALA A 219 -3.68 5.79 -6.20
C ALA A 219 -4.92 4.88 -6.22
N SER A 220 -6.13 5.41 -6.48
CA SER A 220 -7.37 4.64 -6.49
C SER A 220 -7.43 3.55 -7.55
N ILE A 221 -6.61 3.63 -8.61
CA ILE A 221 -6.50 2.52 -9.59
C ILE A 221 -6.09 1.21 -8.90
N PHE A 222 -5.17 1.28 -7.93
CA PHE A 222 -4.73 0.13 -7.12
C PHE A 222 -5.76 -0.36 -6.11
N THR A 223 -6.93 0.30 -6.05
CA THR A 223 -8.06 -0.15 -5.24
C THR A 223 -9.13 -0.86 -6.05
N ILE A 224 -8.93 -0.96 -7.37
CA ILE A 224 -9.80 -1.70 -8.28
C ILE A 224 -9.10 -2.85 -9.02
N VAL A 225 -7.82 -2.71 -9.33
CA VAL A 225 -7.00 -3.85 -9.81
C VAL A 225 -6.67 -4.79 -8.64
N SER A 226 -6.37 -6.05 -8.93
CA SER A 226 -6.13 -7.09 -7.91
C SER A 226 -4.81 -6.89 -7.18
N TYR A 227 -4.79 -5.97 -6.20
CA TYR A 227 -3.56 -5.54 -5.54
C TYR A 227 -3.65 -5.53 -4.01
N THR A 228 -2.51 -5.28 -3.37
CA THR A 228 -2.35 -5.26 -1.91
C THR A 228 -2.81 -3.98 -1.22
N GLU A 229 -3.01 -2.86 -1.92
CA GLU A 229 -3.35 -1.56 -1.30
C GLU A 229 -4.61 -1.59 -0.44
N PRO A 230 -5.75 -2.15 -0.90
CA PRO A 230 -6.99 -2.15 -0.11
C PRO A 230 -6.84 -2.91 1.20
N PHE A 231 -6.12 -4.04 1.16
CA PHE A 231 -5.82 -4.85 2.34
C PHE A 231 -4.89 -4.10 3.28
N TYR A 232 -3.79 -3.57 2.75
CA TYR A 232 -2.80 -2.81 3.51
C TYR A 232 -3.44 -1.62 4.22
N VAL A 233 -4.17 -0.77 3.50
CA VAL A 233 -4.79 0.43 4.09
C VAL A 233 -5.89 0.08 5.08
N ALA A 234 -6.76 -0.91 4.79
CA ALA A 234 -7.82 -1.30 5.69
C ALA A 234 -7.27 -1.83 7.02
N LEU A 235 -6.26 -2.71 6.95
CA LEU A 235 -5.61 -3.30 8.13
C LEU A 235 -4.81 -2.27 8.91
N THR A 236 -4.08 -1.38 8.23
CA THR A 236 -3.35 -0.29 8.88
C THR A 236 -4.29 0.66 9.61
N LEU A 237 -5.34 1.16 8.94
CA LEU A 237 -6.30 2.08 9.57
C LEU A 237 -7.13 1.39 10.68
N ALA A 238 -7.49 0.11 10.53
CA ALA A 238 -8.10 -0.67 11.59
C ALA A 238 -7.17 -0.77 12.82
N GLY A 239 -5.88 -1.04 12.60
CA GLY A 239 -4.88 -1.04 13.67
C GLY A 239 -4.78 0.31 14.37
N LEU A 240 -4.74 1.41 13.61
CA LEU A 240 -4.73 2.76 14.17
C LEU A 240 -6.01 3.09 14.94
N LEU A 241 -7.18 2.63 14.50
CA LEU A 241 -8.43 2.77 15.25
C LEU A 241 -8.36 2.01 16.57
N GLN A 242 -7.94 0.74 16.55
CA GLN A 242 -7.81 -0.04 17.79
C GLN A 242 -6.85 0.63 18.77
N LEU A 243 -5.78 1.23 18.25
CA LEU A 243 -4.77 1.94 19.03
C LEU A 243 -5.29 3.26 19.64
N HIS A 244 -5.83 4.16 18.83
CA HIS A 244 -6.20 5.52 19.25
C HIS A 244 -7.62 5.64 19.79
N VAL A 245 -8.54 4.86 19.22
CA VAL A 245 -9.97 4.96 19.52
C VAL A 245 -10.35 4.04 20.68
N LYS A 246 -9.89 2.78 20.60
CA LYS A 246 -10.29 1.72 21.52
C LYS A 246 -9.26 1.46 22.62
N GLY A 247 -8.03 1.94 22.48
CA GLY A 247 -6.96 1.73 23.47
C GLY A 247 -6.52 0.26 23.59
N ARG A 248 -6.67 -0.55 22.53
CA ARG A 248 -6.37 -1.99 22.50
C ARG A 248 -5.08 -2.26 21.71
N PRO A 249 -3.89 -2.16 22.35
CA PRO A 249 -2.60 -2.20 21.65
C PRO A 249 -2.29 -3.55 20.99
N ILE A 250 -2.65 -4.66 21.62
CA ILE A 250 -2.38 -6.00 21.07
C ILE A 250 -3.24 -6.28 19.83
N VAL A 251 -4.53 -5.92 19.87
CA VAL A 251 -5.42 -6.02 18.70
C VAL A 251 -4.91 -5.10 17.59
N ALA A 252 -4.46 -3.89 17.93
CA ALA A 252 -3.82 -2.99 16.97
C ALA A 252 -2.58 -3.63 16.33
N ALA A 253 -1.71 -4.25 17.13
CA ALA A 253 -0.52 -4.94 16.66
C ALA A 253 -0.85 -6.12 15.74
N ALA A 254 -1.91 -6.88 16.04
CA ALA A 254 -2.38 -7.96 15.18
C ALA A 254 -2.82 -7.43 13.81
N CYS A 255 -3.67 -6.39 13.77
CA CYS A 255 -4.06 -5.75 12.50
C CYS A 255 -2.85 -5.22 11.73
N LEU A 256 -1.90 -4.58 12.41
CA LEU A 256 -0.69 -4.04 11.79
C LEU A 256 0.27 -5.14 11.32
N SER A 257 0.33 -6.28 12.01
CA SER A 257 1.08 -7.46 11.56
C SER A 257 0.48 -8.02 10.27
N PHE A 258 -0.85 -8.17 10.19
CA PHE A 258 -1.49 -8.52 8.93
C PHE A 258 -1.27 -7.46 7.83
N ALA A 259 -1.18 -6.17 8.18
CA ALA A 259 -0.80 -5.14 7.21
C ALA A 259 0.65 -5.36 6.70
N THR A 260 1.59 -5.74 7.56
CA THR A 260 2.94 -6.18 7.16
C THR A 260 2.87 -7.42 6.27
N ALA A 261 2.00 -8.38 6.57
CA ALA A 261 1.79 -9.57 5.74
C ALA A 261 1.12 -9.27 4.39
N ALA A 262 0.39 -8.17 4.24
CA ALA A 262 -0.07 -7.67 2.93
C ALA A 262 1.08 -7.04 2.15
N ARG A 263 1.94 -6.26 2.82
CA ARG A 263 3.04 -5.51 2.21
C ARG A 263 4.18 -5.33 3.20
N SER A 264 5.41 -5.49 2.72
CA SER A 264 6.65 -5.20 3.48
C SER A 264 6.62 -3.87 4.22
N ASN A 265 6.05 -2.82 3.61
CA ASN A 265 5.90 -1.47 4.16
C ASN A 265 5.15 -1.40 5.50
N GLY A 266 4.35 -2.42 5.86
CA GLY A 266 3.69 -2.50 7.17
C GLY A 266 4.66 -2.54 8.36
N ILE A 267 5.90 -2.97 8.15
CA ILE A 267 6.94 -2.95 9.19
C ILE A 267 7.16 -1.55 9.78
N LEU A 268 6.90 -0.50 9.01
CA LEU A 268 7.06 0.90 9.44
C LEU A 268 6.09 1.31 10.54
N ALA A 269 5.06 0.50 10.83
CA ALA A 269 4.20 0.72 11.98
C ALA A 269 4.88 0.34 13.32
N ALA A 270 5.92 -0.48 13.31
CA ALA A 270 6.66 -0.86 14.52
C ALA A 270 7.33 0.33 15.23
N PRO A 271 8.16 1.17 14.58
CA PRO A 271 8.73 2.36 15.22
C PRO A 271 7.64 3.35 15.64
N TYR A 272 6.53 3.44 14.91
CA TYR A 272 5.39 4.26 15.28
C TYR A 272 4.74 3.82 16.61
N LEU A 273 4.56 2.51 16.83
CA LEU A 273 4.03 1.96 18.08
C LEU A 273 4.94 2.26 19.28
N LEU A 274 6.25 2.13 19.09
CA LEU A 274 7.24 2.48 20.12
C LEU A 274 7.17 3.98 20.45
N LEU A 275 7.18 4.83 19.43
CA LEU A 275 7.12 6.28 19.59
C LEU A 275 5.82 6.71 20.28
N PHE A 276 4.68 6.14 19.90
CA PHE A 276 3.40 6.40 20.56
C PHE A 276 3.43 5.99 22.04
N GLY A 277 4.06 4.86 22.36
CA GLY A 277 4.32 4.43 23.74
C GLY A 277 5.12 5.45 24.52
N ILE A 278 6.29 5.85 24.02
CA ILE A 278 7.17 6.84 24.64
C ILE A 278 6.44 8.16 24.85
N SER A 279 5.68 8.61 23.86
CA SER A 279 4.87 9.83 23.90
C SER A 279 3.83 9.80 25.02
N ARG A 280 3.22 8.63 25.27
CA ARG A 280 2.29 8.44 26.38
C ARG A 280 3.00 8.45 27.73
N LEU A 281 4.16 7.80 27.83
CA LEU A 281 4.97 7.76 29.05
C LEU A 281 5.48 9.14 29.47
N ARG A 282 5.93 9.96 28.51
CA ARG A 282 6.40 11.34 28.77
C ARG A 282 5.32 12.26 29.34
N ARG A 283 4.04 11.94 29.10
CA ARG A 283 2.89 12.71 29.61
C ARG A 283 2.46 12.29 31.01
N LEU A 284 3.03 11.23 31.59
CA LEU A 284 2.79 10.85 32.98
C LEU A 284 3.49 11.86 33.89
N LYS A 285 2.68 12.59 34.69
CA LYS A 285 3.17 13.51 35.73
C LYS A 285 3.40 12.81 37.06
N ASP A 286 2.62 11.76 37.33
CA ASP A 286 2.74 10.96 38.54
C ASP A 286 4.01 10.10 38.51
N ARG A 287 4.73 10.06 39.64
CA ARG A 287 5.98 9.33 39.86
C ARG A 287 5.88 8.28 40.96
N SER A 288 4.66 7.97 41.42
CA SER A 288 4.40 6.89 42.37
C SER A 288 4.92 5.54 41.86
N VAL A 289 5.21 4.60 42.77
CA VAL A 289 5.62 3.23 42.41
C VAL A 289 4.60 2.56 41.49
N ALA A 290 3.30 2.78 41.74
CA ALA A 290 2.23 2.32 40.88
C ALA A 290 2.29 2.93 39.47
N ALA A 291 2.58 4.23 39.35
CA ALA A 291 2.78 4.88 38.06
C ALA A 291 4.00 4.35 37.31
N VAL A 292 5.11 4.04 38.01
CA VAL A 292 6.30 3.42 37.42
C VAL A 292 6.00 2.01 36.92
N ALA A 293 5.32 1.18 37.71
CA ALA A 293 4.90 -0.16 37.29
C ALA A 293 3.96 -0.10 36.07
N GLY A 294 3.00 0.82 36.06
CA GLY A 294 2.13 1.07 34.91
C GLY A 294 2.90 1.54 33.67
N ALA A 295 3.93 2.39 33.85
CA ALA A 295 4.81 2.84 32.78
C ALA A 295 5.61 1.68 32.17
N LEU A 296 6.18 0.79 33.00
CA LEU A 296 6.88 -0.41 32.56
C LEU A 296 5.95 -1.35 31.80
N HIS A 297 4.72 -1.56 32.29
CA HIS A 297 3.72 -2.35 31.58
C HIS A 297 3.40 -1.75 30.20
N VAL A 298 3.17 -0.43 30.13
CA VAL A 298 2.96 0.25 28.85
C VAL A 298 4.17 0.08 27.93
N ALA A 299 5.40 0.24 28.43
CA ALA A 299 6.61 0.05 27.63
C ALA A 299 6.71 -1.39 27.09
N ALA A 300 6.55 -2.39 27.95
CA ALA A 300 6.60 -3.81 27.60
C ALA A 300 5.56 -4.17 26.53
N VAL A 301 4.30 -3.76 26.72
CA VAL A 301 3.23 -3.98 25.74
C VAL A 301 3.57 -3.35 24.39
N ARG A 302 4.24 -2.19 24.37
CA ARG A 302 4.62 -1.50 23.12
C ARG A 302 5.77 -2.21 22.41
N VAL A 303 6.75 -2.70 23.15
CA VAL A 303 7.84 -3.52 22.61
C VAL A 303 7.30 -4.81 22.01
N ILE A 304 6.43 -5.53 22.74
CA ILE A 304 5.77 -6.74 22.24
C ILE A 304 4.95 -6.43 20.99
N SER A 305 4.15 -5.36 21.03
CA SER A 305 3.34 -4.92 19.87
C SER A 305 4.21 -4.64 18.64
N ALA A 306 5.34 -3.95 18.81
CA ALA A 306 6.28 -3.67 17.72
C ALA A 306 6.93 -4.97 17.19
N GLY A 307 7.30 -5.89 18.07
CA GLY A 307 7.80 -7.21 17.71
C GLY A 307 6.80 -7.99 16.84
N LEU A 308 5.53 -8.03 17.25
CA LEU A 308 4.45 -8.69 16.50
C LEU A 308 4.29 -8.15 15.07
N VAL A 309 4.43 -6.83 14.89
CA VAL A 309 4.35 -6.17 13.57
C VAL A 309 5.51 -6.58 12.65
N CYS A 310 6.69 -6.85 13.21
CA CYS A 310 7.88 -7.23 12.46
C CYS A 310 7.91 -8.71 12.03
N ILE A 311 7.12 -9.59 12.68
CA ILE A 311 7.16 -11.05 12.44
C ILE A 311 7.04 -11.40 10.95
N PRO A 312 6.04 -10.92 10.19
CA PRO A 312 5.88 -11.34 8.79
C PRO A 312 7.05 -10.91 7.92
N TYR A 313 7.61 -9.72 8.16
CA TYR A 313 8.78 -9.22 7.43
C TYR A 313 10.00 -10.10 7.64
N PHE A 314 10.33 -10.39 8.90
CA PHE A 314 11.49 -11.22 9.21
C PHE A 314 11.29 -12.68 8.80
N ALA A 315 10.07 -13.21 8.89
CA ALA A 315 9.76 -14.55 8.42
C ALA A 315 10.00 -14.70 6.90
N VAL A 316 9.51 -13.76 6.08
CA VAL A 316 9.72 -13.77 4.63
C VAL A 316 11.21 -13.67 4.29
N ASN A 317 11.95 -12.77 4.96
CA ASN A 317 13.40 -12.61 4.76
C ASN A 317 14.18 -13.88 5.11
N LYS A 318 13.86 -14.50 6.26
CA LYS A 318 14.50 -15.75 6.70
C LYS A 318 14.18 -16.89 5.73
N LEU A 319 12.93 -16.99 5.26
CA LEU A 319 12.51 -18.03 4.33
C LEU A 319 13.18 -17.87 2.96
N ALA A 320 13.25 -16.64 2.45
CA ALA A 320 13.97 -16.32 1.21
C ALA A 320 15.46 -16.70 1.31
N PHE A 321 16.12 -16.28 2.39
CA PHE A 321 17.53 -16.58 2.61
C PHE A 321 17.78 -18.08 2.77
N ALA A 322 16.95 -18.78 3.53
CA ALA A 322 17.08 -20.23 3.69
C ALA A 322 16.90 -20.98 2.37
N ARG A 323 16.06 -20.47 1.46
CA ARG A 323 15.79 -21.12 0.17
C ARG A 323 16.87 -20.86 -0.88
N PHE A 324 17.42 -19.66 -0.93
CA PHE A 324 18.33 -19.25 -2.02
C PHE A 324 19.79 -19.04 -1.60
N CYS A 325 20.06 -18.86 -0.30
CA CYS A 325 21.38 -18.51 0.21
C CYS A 325 21.96 -19.47 1.25
N ALA A 326 21.14 -20.27 1.93
CA ALA A 326 21.67 -21.30 2.81
C ALA A 326 22.24 -22.44 1.97
N VAL A 327 23.52 -22.74 2.16
CA VAL A 327 24.16 -23.93 1.60
C VAL A 327 23.48 -25.15 2.21
N VAL A 328 22.69 -25.85 1.41
CA VAL A 328 22.30 -27.22 1.76
C VAL A 328 23.53 -28.07 1.47
N GLU A 329 24.26 -28.49 2.50
CA GLU A 329 25.15 -29.64 2.37
C GLU A 329 24.27 -30.83 1.92
N GLU A 330 24.48 -31.32 0.70
CA GLU A 330 23.85 -32.56 0.23
C GLU A 330 24.25 -33.66 1.23
N SER A 331 23.28 -34.31 1.89
CA SER A 331 23.62 -35.49 2.68
C SER A 331 24.07 -36.60 1.72
N PRO A 332 25.07 -37.43 2.08
CA PRO A 332 25.55 -38.52 1.23
C PRO A 332 24.42 -39.41 0.69
N GLN A 333 23.38 -39.61 1.50
CA GLN A 333 22.17 -40.36 1.15
C GLN A 333 21.38 -39.76 -0.02
N SER A 334 21.32 -38.43 -0.13
CA SER A 334 20.62 -37.77 -1.24
C SER A 334 21.34 -37.92 -2.58
N LEU A 335 22.67 -37.98 -2.55
CA LEU A 335 23.52 -38.28 -3.71
C LEU A 335 23.40 -39.74 -4.13
N GLU A 336 23.34 -40.67 -3.17
CA GLU A 336 23.13 -42.10 -3.43
C GLU A 336 21.76 -42.38 -4.06
N ILE A 337 20.69 -41.77 -3.55
CA ILE A 337 19.34 -41.93 -4.13
C ILE A 337 19.29 -41.41 -5.57
N ALA A 338 19.90 -40.26 -5.84
CA ALA A 338 19.96 -39.70 -7.19
C ALA A 338 20.83 -40.56 -8.14
N ALA A 339 21.92 -41.13 -7.65
CA ALA A 339 22.75 -42.06 -8.41
C ALA A 339 22.01 -43.38 -8.70
N TRP A 340 21.26 -43.91 -7.73
CA TRP A 340 20.46 -45.12 -7.88
C TRP A 340 19.34 -44.94 -8.91
N ILE A 341 18.65 -43.78 -8.90
CA ILE A 341 17.60 -43.47 -9.89
C ILE A 341 18.19 -43.41 -11.31
N ARG A 342 19.33 -42.74 -11.50
CA ARG A 342 20.01 -42.68 -12.81
C ARG A 342 20.46 -44.06 -13.29
N ALA A 343 21.10 -44.83 -12.42
CA ALA A 343 21.54 -46.20 -12.75
C ALA A 343 20.36 -47.12 -13.09
N THR A 344 19.21 -46.94 -12.43
CA THR A 344 17.99 -47.72 -12.71
C THR A 344 17.38 -47.32 -14.06
N ALA A 345 17.38 -46.03 -14.41
CA ALA A 345 16.91 -45.56 -15.71
C ALA A 345 17.78 -46.10 -16.86
N ASP A 346 19.11 -46.06 -16.70
CA ASP A 346 20.07 -46.58 -17.68
C ASP A 346 19.96 -48.11 -17.85
N ALA A 347 19.68 -48.84 -16.77
CA ALA A 347 19.50 -50.29 -16.81
C ALA A 347 18.20 -50.73 -17.51
N ILE A 348 17.17 -49.89 -17.53
CA ILE A 348 15.88 -50.21 -18.18
C ILE A 348 15.84 -49.77 -19.66
N ALA A 349 16.73 -48.85 -20.07
CA ALA A 349 16.84 -48.36 -21.44
C ALA A 349 16.97 -49.46 -22.54
N PRO A 350 17.62 -50.63 -22.31
CA PRO A 350 17.75 -51.69 -23.32
C PRO A 350 16.53 -52.62 -23.46
N ALA A 351 15.42 -52.40 -22.73
CA ALA A 351 14.30 -53.34 -22.71
C ALA A 351 13.57 -53.47 -24.08
N SER A 352 13.50 -54.70 -24.62
CA SER A 352 13.02 -55.05 -25.97
C SER A 352 11.50 -54.90 -26.21
N ARG A 353 10.72 -54.42 -25.23
CA ARG A 353 9.26 -54.24 -25.35
C ARG A 353 8.86 -52.76 -25.23
N PRO A 354 8.34 -52.12 -26.29
CA PRO A 354 8.15 -50.66 -26.36
C PRO A 354 7.09 -50.11 -25.39
N THR A 355 6.20 -50.95 -24.86
CA THR A 355 5.18 -50.56 -23.87
C THR A 355 5.77 -50.48 -22.45
N LEU A 356 6.63 -51.45 -22.10
CA LEU A 356 7.37 -51.46 -20.83
C LEU A 356 8.42 -50.36 -20.79
N GLN A 357 9.09 -50.10 -21.92
CA GLN A 357 10.02 -48.99 -22.05
C GLN A 357 9.33 -47.63 -21.85
N ARG A 358 8.13 -47.43 -22.42
CA ARG A 358 7.35 -46.20 -22.20
C ARG A 358 6.86 -46.02 -20.77
N MET A 359 6.38 -47.09 -20.12
CA MET A 359 5.99 -47.04 -18.71
C MET A 359 7.18 -46.80 -17.78
N ALA A 360 8.32 -47.42 -18.07
CA ALA A 360 9.54 -47.22 -17.30
C ALA A 360 10.13 -45.82 -17.50
N LEU A 361 10.14 -45.30 -18.73
CA LEU A 361 10.55 -43.91 -19.00
C LEU A 361 9.57 -42.91 -18.39
N SER A 362 8.26 -43.17 -18.38
CA SER A 362 7.30 -42.28 -17.70
C SER A 362 7.43 -42.36 -16.18
N ALA A 363 7.70 -43.54 -15.62
CA ALA A 363 7.96 -43.71 -14.19
C ALA A 363 9.30 -43.10 -13.78
N ALA A 364 10.34 -43.21 -14.61
CA ALA A 364 11.63 -42.56 -14.42
C ALA A 364 11.51 -41.04 -14.55
N ALA A 365 10.77 -40.52 -15.54
CA ALA A 365 10.48 -39.10 -15.67
C ALA A 365 9.61 -38.58 -14.51
N SER A 366 8.68 -39.39 -14.01
CA SER A 366 7.88 -39.04 -12.82
C SER A 366 8.72 -39.10 -11.54
N ALA A 367 9.62 -40.07 -11.42
CA ALA A 367 10.56 -40.19 -10.31
C ALA A 367 11.61 -39.08 -10.36
N GLU A 368 12.09 -38.70 -11.54
CA GLU A 368 12.98 -37.56 -11.77
C GLU A 368 12.24 -36.25 -11.54
N TYR A 369 10.96 -36.13 -11.87
CA TYR A 369 10.13 -34.96 -11.53
C TYR A 369 9.78 -34.88 -10.04
N VAL A 370 9.53 -36.01 -9.37
CA VAL A 370 9.32 -36.08 -7.92
C VAL A 370 10.65 -35.83 -7.19
N LEU A 371 11.75 -36.38 -7.69
CA LEU A 371 13.09 -36.12 -7.21
C LEU A 371 13.47 -34.68 -7.49
N ASP A 372 13.17 -34.10 -8.64
CA ASP A 372 13.35 -32.69 -8.98
C ASP A 372 12.34 -31.80 -8.26
N GLY A 373 11.24 -32.32 -7.72
CA GLY A 373 10.35 -31.62 -6.79
C GLY A 373 10.89 -31.62 -5.36
N MET A 374 11.41 -32.76 -4.89
CA MET A 374 12.08 -32.94 -3.59
C MET A 374 13.45 -32.25 -3.54
N LEU A 375 14.17 -32.31 -4.66
CA LEU A 375 15.38 -31.58 -4.97
C LEU A 375 15.01 -30.14 -5.38
N SER A 376 13.89 -29.76 -5.97
CA SER A 376 13.54 -28.30 -6.11
C SER A 376 13.27 -27.65 -4.76
N THR A 377 12.87 -28.42 -3.74
CA THR A 377 12.91 -27.98 -2.34
C THR A 377 14.30 -27.98 -1.69
N LYS A 378 15.35 -28.54 -2.32
CA LYS A 378 16.73 -28.71 -1.79
C LYS A 378 17.93 -28.43 -2.75
N ALA A 379 17.70 -28.12 -4.02
CA ALA A 379 18.60 -28.25 -5.18
C ALA A 379 18.24 -27.23 -6.26
N VAL A 380 17.80 -26.04 -5.84
CA VAL A 380 18.12 -24.80 -6.57
C VAL A 380 19.63 -24.50 -6.42
N SER A 381 20.51 -25.50 -6.44
CA SER A 381 21.93 -25.37 -6.09
C SER A 381 22.91 -25.85 -7.16
N ARG A 382 22.46 -26.43 -8.29
CA ARG A 382 23.39 -26.99 -9.28
C ARG A 382 23.75 -26.11 -10.49
N THR A 383 23.15 -24.94 -10.66
CA THR A 383 23.73 -23.88 -11.51
C THR A 383 24.04 -22.68 -10.65
N ARG A 384 25.19 -22.76 -9.97
CA ARG A 384 25.86 -21.62 -9.37
C ARG A 384 26.28 -20.70 -10.52
N ASP A 385 25.34 -19.90 -11.04
CA ASP A 385 25.74 -18.72 -11.78
C ASP A 385 26.53 -17.87 -10.78
N ARG A 386 27.83 -17.72 -11.04
CA ARG A 386 28.80 -17.05 -10.15
C ARG A 386 28.50 -15.55 -10.00
N SER A 387 27.37 -15.08 -10.53
CA SER A 387 26.83 -13.72 -10.45
C SER A 387 25.99 -13.46 -9.17
N HIS A 388 25.46 -14.48 -8.49
CA HIS A 388 24.58 -14.30 -7.32
C HIS A 388 25.36 -14.14 -6.00
N SER A 389 25.69 -12.90 -5.64
CA SER A 389 26.25 -12.58 -4.31
C SER A 389 25.13 -12.47 -3.26
N CYS A 390 24.93 -13.52 -2.47
CA CYS A 390 24.00 -13.49 -1.34
C CYS A 390 24.41 -12.43 -0.29
N PRO A 391 23.44 -11.78 0.38
CA PRO A 391 23.74 -10.83 1.44
C PRO A 391 24.41 -11.54 2.63
N PRO A 392 25.17 -10.82 3.48
CA PRO A 392 25.93 -11.42 4.57
C PRO A 392 25.06 -12.09 5.64
N ASN A 393 23.77 -11.75 5.71
CA ASN A 393 22.80 -12.39 6.60
C ASN A 393 21.38 -12.27 6.04
N TRP A 394 20.48 -13.04 6.63
CA TRP A 394 19.08 -13.10 6.21
C TRP A 394 18.30 -11.78 6.36
N LEU A 395 18.74 -10.85 7.23
CA LEU A 395 18.08 -9.54 7.40
C LEU A 395 18.23 -8.65 6.16
N GLY A 396 19.30 -8.86 5.38
CA GLY A 396 19.58 -8.11 4.15
C GLY A 396 18.78 -8.59 2.94
N MET A 397 18.12 -9.75 3.02
CA MET A 397 17.55 -10.45 1.86
C MET A 397 16.54 -9.61 1.08
N TYR A 398 15.56 -9.01 1.76
CA TYR A 398 14.57 -8.16 1.09
C TYR A 398 15.21 -6.94 0.41
N THR A 399 16.18 -6.30 1.06
CA THR A 399 16.86 -5.13 0.49
C THR A 399 17.65 -5.52 -0.76
N ASP A 400 18.26 -6.69 -0.74
CA ASP A 400 19.03 -7.23 -1.85
C ASP A 400 18.14 -7.64 -3.03
N ILE A 401 17.03 -8.33 -2.78
CA ILE A 401 15.99 -8.62 -3.78
C ILE A 401 15.50 -7.32 -4.45
N GLN A 402 15.16 -6.31 -3.64
CA GLN A 402 14.70 -5.00 -4.13
C GLN A 402 15.76 -4.28 -4.97
N ARG A 403 17.05 -4.42 -4.62
CA ARG A 403 18.16 -3.85 -5.38
C ARG A 403 18.35 -4.56 -6.72
N ARG A 404 18.37 -5.90 -6.75
CA ARG A 404 18.65 -6.69 -7.95
C ARG A 404 17.53 -6.60 -8.99
N HIS A 405 16.27 -6.73 -8.54
CA HIS A 405 15.14 -6.83 -9.46
C HIS A 405 14.46 -5.49 -9.76
N TRP A 406 14.54 -4.51 -8.85
CA TRP A 406 13.90 -3.20 -9.03
C TRP A 406 14.89 -2.03 -9.03
N GLY A 407 16.21 -2.29 -8.93
CA GLY A 407 17.23 -1.24 -8.94
C GLY A 407 17.18 -0.31 -7.73
N LEU A 408 16.54 -0.72 -6.62
CA LEU A 408 16.32 0.15 -5.47
C LEU A 408 17.60 0.32 -4.65
N GLY A 409 17.99 1.57 -4.45
CA GLY A 409 19.16 1.97 -3.67
C GLY A 409 19.08 3.44 -3.25
N TRP A 410 20.03 3.88 -2.43
CA TRP A 410 20.13 5.27 -1.99
C TRP A 410 20.31 6.20 -3.19
N PHE A 411 19.32 7.05 -3.44
CA PHE A 411 19.25 8.01 -4.55
C PHE A 411 19.44 7.42 -5.95
N SER A 412 19.40 6.08 -6.07
CA SER A 412 19.53 5.34 -7.34
C SER A 412 18.56 5.80 -8.44
N TYR A 413 17.40 6.34 -8.04
CA TYR A 413 16.37 6.75 -8.98
C TYR A 413 16.53 8.15 -9.56
N TYR A 414 17.43 8.98 -8.99
CA TYR A 414 17.64 10.37 -9.40
C TYR A 414 18.54 10.48 -10.62
N GLU A 415 18.00 10.01 -11.75
CA GLU A 415 18.67 10.00 -13.04
C GLU A 415 17.85 10.78 -14.06
N TRP A 416 18.52 11.40 -15.04
CA TRP A 416 17.85 12.23 -16.05
C TRP A 416 16.76 11.47 -16.82
N ARG A 417 16.99 10.17 -17.10
CA ARG A 417 16.02 9.28 -17.75
C ARG A 417 14.68 9.21 -17.03
N ASN A 418 14.66 9.39 -15.71
CA ASN A 418 13.45 9.32 -14.88
C ASN A 418 12.74 10.67 -14.73
N GLY A 419 13.24 11.75 -15.34
CA GLY A 419 12.69 13.11 -15.19
C GLY A 419 11.18 13.21 -15.48
N HIS A 420 10.68 12.43 -16.44
CA HIS A 420 9.25 12.35 -16.74
C HIS A 420 8.41 11.83 -15.57
N ASN A 421 8.91 10.84 -14.83
CA ASN A 421 8.23 10.30 -13.64
C ASN A 421 8.17 11.33 -12.50
N PHE A 422 9.22 12.13 -12.34
CA PHE A 422 9.21 13.23 -11.37
C PHE A 422 8.20 14.31 -11.75
N CYS A 423 7.99 14.58 -13.05
CA CYS A 423 6.96 15.51 -13.51
C CYS A 423 5.55 14.99 -13.20
N ILE A 424 5.31 13.69 -13.38
CA ILE A 424 4.03 13.03 -13.03
C ILE A 424 3.78 13.09 -11.52
N ALA A 425 4.82 12.91 -10.70
CA ALA A 425 4.70 12.95 -9.25
C ALA A 425 4.79 14.35 -8.63
N ALA A 426 5.21 15.38 -9.40
CA ALA A 426 5.39 16.75 -8.92
C ALA A 426 4.19 17.31 -8.14
N PRO A 427 2.92 17.05 -8.51
CA PRO A 427 1.78 17.55 -7.77
C PRO A 427 1.72 17.09 -6.31
N LEU A 428 2.11 15.85 -6.05
CA LEU A 428 2.20 15.30 -4.69
C LEU A 428 3.22 16.09 -3.87
N PHE A 429 4.43 16.26 -4.41
CA PHE A 429 5.51 16.97 -3.72
C PHE A 429 5.19 18.45 -3.53
N ILE A 430 4.59 19.10 -4.52
CA ILE A 430 4.14 20.49 -4.43
C ILE A 430 3.08 20.61 -3.33
N GLY A 431 2.11 19.69 -3.27
CA GLY A 431 1.08 19.69 -2.24
C GLY A 431 1.65 19.56 -0.83
N VAL A 432 2.58 18.62 -0.64
CA VAL A 432 3.31 18.44 0.63
C VAL A 432 4.16 19.66 0.96
N ALA A 433 4.89 20.22 0.00
CA ALA A 433 5.74 21.39 0.20
C ALA A 433 4.93 22.64 0.58
N ILE A 434 3.76 22.85 -0.05
CA ILE A 434 2.84 23.93 0.31
C ILE A 434 2.36 23.73 1.75
N ALA A 435 1.92 22.51 2.11
CA ALA A 435 1.47 22.21 3.46
C ALA A 435 2.58 22.46 4.51
N LEU A 436 3.81 21.99 4.24
CA LEU A 436 4.97 22.21 5.10
C LEU A 436 5.36 23.69 5.19
N ARG A 437 5.28 24.47 4.10
CA ARG A 437 5.57 25.91 4.09
C ARG A 437 4.51 26.71 4.86
N MET A 438 3.24 26.36 4.71
CA MET A 438 2.15 26.97 5.48
C MET A 438 2.37 26.74 6.97
N LEU A 439 2.84 25.55 7.31
CA LEU A 439 3.13 25.18 8.68
C LEU A 439 4.34 25.94 9.21
N SER A 440 5.46 25.97 8.49
CA SER A 440 6.67 26.68 8.91
C SER A 440 6.44 28.17 9.15
N ARG A 441 5.56 28.80 8.36
CA ARG A 441 5.13 30.20 8.55
C ARG A 441 4.32 30.41 9.82
N ARG A 442 3.40 29.51 10.14
CA ARG A 442 2.52 29.63 11.33
C ARG A 442 3.24 29.32 12.63
N ILE A 443 4.22 28.44 12.55
CA ILE A 443 5.09 28.10 13.67
C ILE A 443 5.97 29.30 14.03
N GLY A 444 6.27 30.17 13.04
CA GLY A 444 7.31 31.18 13.13
C GLY A 444 8.64 30.47 13.32
N TRP A 445 9.39 30.27 12.24
CA TRP A 445 10.66 29.53 12.23
C TRP A 445 11.72 30.20 13.14
N ARG A 446 11.54 30.07 14.46
CA ARG A 446 12.44 30.59 15.49
C ARG A 446 13.51 29.53 15.73
N TRP A 447 14.62 29.69 15.01
CA TRP A 447 15.87 28.94 15.19
C TRP A 447 16.48 29.04 16.60
N SER A 448 15.88 29.82 17.51
CA SER A 448 16.46 30.09 18.82
C SER A 448 16.47 28.88 19.77
N ARG A 449 15.67 27.82 19.54
CA ARG A 449 15.65 26.59 20.36
C ARG A 449 15.28 25.31 19.57
N PRO A 450 16.15 24.81 18.68
CA PRO A 450 15.83 23.68 17.79
C PRO A 450 15.49 22.39 18.54
N HIS A 451 16.15 22.13 19.68
CA HIS A 451 15.93 20.92 20.47
C HIS A 451 14.49 20.78 20.99
N ARG A 452 13.89 21.86 21.52
CA ARG A 452 12.50 21.82 22.03
C ARG A 452 11.50 21.51 20.93
N TRP A 453 11.81 22.00 19.72
CA TRP A 453 10.99 21.84 18.54
C TRP A 453 11.01 20.40 18.04
N ILE A 454 12.21 19.83 17.91
CA ILE A 454 12.40 18.42 17.53
C ILE A 454 11.73 17.51 18.56
N THR A 455 11.90 17.76 19.87
CA THR A 455 11.24 16.95 20.89
C THR A 455 9.72 17.03 20.80
N SER A 456 9.15 18.19 20.49
CA SER A 456 7.69 18.33 20.36
C SER A 456 7.18 17.65 19.08
N LEU A 457 7.88 17.80 17.96
CA LEU A 457 7.52 17.11 16.72
C LEU A 457 7.55 15.59 16.87
N VAL A 458 8.59 15.06 17.52
CA VAL A 458 8.80 13.62 17.69
C VAL A 458 7.83 13.04 18.71
N PHE A 459 7.71 13.64 19.90
CA PHE A 459 6.96 13.04 21.01
C PHE A 459 5.54 13.59 21.19
N ASP A 460 5.23 14.77 20.66
CA ASP A 460 3.87 15.32 20.73
C ASP A 460 3.08 15.05 19.45
N SER A 461 3.73 14.66 18.35
CA SER A 461 3.05 14.32 17.07
C SER A 461 3.59 13.04 16.41
N PRO A 462 3.34 11.85 17.00
CA PRO A 462 3.83 10.58 16.45
C PRO A 462 3.38 10.31 15.01
N GLN A 463 2.18 10.75 14.60
CA GLN A 463 1.70 10.54 13.23
C GLN A 463 2.43 11.41 12.22
N THR A 464 2.76 12.65 12.58
CA THR A 464 3.61 13.51 11.73
C THR A 464 5.01 12.94 11.64
N CYS A 465 5.59 12.50 12.75
CA CYS A 465 6.90 11.86 12.74
C CYS A 465 6.92 10.63 11.82
N TRP A 466 5.87 9.80 11.89
CA TRP A 466 5.72 8.66 11.00
C TRP A 466 5.60 9.07 9.53
N LEU A 467 4.80 10.10 9.22
CA LEU A 467 4.69 10.64 7.87
C LEU A 467 6.04 11.15 7.34
N LEU A 468 6.78 11.92 8.14
CA LEU A 468 8.09 12.46 7.76
C LEU A 468 9.11 11.34 7.54
N ALA A 469 9.10 10.31 8.37
CA ALA A 469 9.94 9.13 8.18
C ALA A 469 9.60 8.40 6.87
N MET A 470 8.31 8.22 6.57
CA MET A 470 7.87 7.65 5.29
C MET A 470 8.29 8.55 4.11
N LEU A 471 8.05 9.86 4.16
CA LEU A 471 8.48 10.77 3.10
C LEU A 471 10.01 10.76 2.90
N GLY A 472 10.79 10.64 3.98
CA GLY A 472 12.24 10.48 3.90
C GLY A 472 12.68 9.17 3.23
N ILE A 473 12.04 8.05 3.58
CA ILE A 473 12.30 6.76 2.91
C ILE A 473 11.91 6.85 1.43
N ALA A 474 10.75 7.42 1.13
CA ALA A 474 10.25 7.59 -0.23
C ALA A 474 11.22 8.43 -1.08
N ALA A 475 11.69 9.56 -0.53
CA ALA A 475 12.60 10.45 -1.22
C ALA A 475 14.00 9.85 -1.43
N THR A 476 14.42 8.87 -0.63
CA THR A 476 15.79 8.35 -0.68
C THR A 476 15.92 7.00 -1.36
N ARG A 477 14.90 6.15 -1.32
CA ARG A 477 15.01 4.73 -1.71
C ARG A 477 13.88 4.20 -2.58
N MET A 478 12.85 5.01 -2.89
CA MET A 478 11.71 4.54 -3.67
C MET A 478 11.62 5.23 -5.02
N HIS A 479 11.10 4.50 -6.00
CA HIS A 479 10.67 5.07 -7.27
C HIS A 479 9.55 6.07 -7.05
N VAL A 480 9.63 7.21 -7.72
CA VAL A 480 8.74 8.34 -7.45
C VAL A 480 7.26 8.02 -7.72
N GLN A 481 6.98 7.08 -8.62
CA GLN A 481 5.64 6.63 -9.00
C GLN A 481 4.91 5.88 -7.87
N VAL A 482 5.65 5.26 -6.95
CA VAL A 482 5.04 4.47 -5.86
C VAL A 482 4.86 5.28 -4.57
N VAL A 483 5.36 6.52 -4.51
CA VAL A 483 5.34 7.36 -3.30
C VAL A 483 3.92 7.63 -2.81
N THR A 484 2.99 7.95 -3.70
CA THR A 484 1.59 8.18 -3.34
C THR A 484 0.97 6.95 -2.67
N ARG A 485 1.23 5.76 -3.22
CA ARG A 485 0.73 4.48 -2.70
C ARG A 485 1.35 4.13 -1.35
N PHE A 486 2.59 4.53 -1.15
CA PHE A 486 3.31 4.33 0.09
C PHE A 486 2.73 5.18 1.24
N VAL A 487 2.54 6.48 1.04
CA VAL A 487 2.00 7.38 2.08
C VAL A 487 0.47 7.32 2.22
N PHE A 488 -0.21 6.59 1.32
CA PHE A 488 -1.67 6.49 1.22
C PHE A 488 -2.38 6.10 2.53
N VAL A 489 -1.68 5.43 3.45
CA VAL A 489 -2.23 4.92 4.72
C VAL A 489 -2.16 5.89 5.89
N CYS A 490 -1.49 7.03 5.75
CA CYS A 490 -1.21 7.93 6.86
C CYS A 490 -2.30 9.02 7.00
N PRO A 491 -3.09 9.09 8.09
CA PRO A 491 -4.10 10.14 8.27
C PRO A 491 -3.52 11.56 8.29
N ALA A 492 -2.32 11.74 8.89
CA ALA A 492 -1.64 13.04 8.94
C ALA A 492 -1.35 13.62 7.55
N PHE A 493 -1.10 12.77 6.56
CA PHE A 493 -0.90 13.21 5.16
C PHE A 493 -2.16 13.90 4.63
N TYR A 494 -3.34 13.30 4.80
CA TYR A 494 -4.59 13.89 4.33
C TYR A 494 -5.01 15.11 5.12
N LEU A 495 -4.68 15.20 6.42
CA LEU A 495 -4.92 16.42 7.20
C LEU A 495 -4.10 17.60 6.68
N LEU A 496 -2.83 17.37 6.32
CA LEU A 496 -1.97 18.40 5.73
C LEU A 496 -2.51 18.87 4.37
N LEU A 497 -2.93 17.94 3.50
CA LEU A 497 -3.57 18.29 2.23
C LEU A 497 -4.92 19.00 2.44
N GLY A 498 -5.71 18.56 3.41
CA GLY A 498 -6.98 19.16 3.78
C GLY A 498 -6.82 20.59 4.28
N ALA A 499 -5.83 20.85 5.12
CA ALA A 499 -5.47 22.18 5.62
C ALA A 499 -5.03 23.12 4.48
N ALA A 500 -4.14 22.63 3.59
CA ALA A 500 -3.68 23.40 2.44
C ALA A 500 -4.84 23.70 1.47
N GLY A 501 -5.67 22.70 1.18
CA GLY A 501 -6.85 22.83 0.32
C GLY A 501 -7.87 23.82 0.88
N ALA A 502 -8.20 23.72 2.17
CA ALA A 502 -9.14 24.63 2.85
C ALA A 502 -8.68 26.08 2.76
N ALA A 503 -7.40 26.36 3.07
CA ALA A 503 -6.86 27.72 3.05
C ALA A 503 -6.78 28.35 1.65
N SER A 504 -6.64 27.54 0.60
CA SER A 504 -6.51 28.03 -0.78
C SER A 504 -7.84 28.49 -1.39
N GLY A 505 -8.99 27.95 -0.92
CA GLY A 505 -10.30 28.11 -1.54
C GLY A 505 -10.42 27.58 -2.98
N LYS A 506 -9.33 27.02 -3.55
CA LYS A 506 -9.20 26.56 -4.94
C LYS A 506 -9.10 25.04 -5.00
N TYR A 507 -10.07 24.36 -4.41
CA TYR A 507 -10.12 22.89 -4.26
C TYR A 507 -9.83 22.14 -5.58
N TRP A 508 -10.38 22.63 -6.69
CA TRP A 508 -10.19 22.05 -8.02
C TRP A 508 -8.79 22.23 -8.59
N GLY A 509 -8.14 23.36 -8.30
CA GLY A 509 -6.80 23.62 -8.83
C GLY A 509 -5.76 22.69 -8.22
N PHE A 510 -5.95 22.28 -6.97
CA PHE A 510 -5.11 21.32 -6.25
C PHE A 510 -5.50 19.87 -6.58
N LEU A 511 -6.79 19.60 -6.78
CA LEU A 511 -7.28 18.28 -7.23
C LEU A 511 -6.83 17.94 -8.66
N LEU A 512 -6.89 18.88 -9.61
CA LEU A 512 -6.41 18.69 -10.99
C LEU A 512 -4.89 18.61 -11.09
N THR A 513 -4.17 19.03 -10.04
CA THR A 513 -2.75 18.69 -9.93
C THR A 513 -2.62 17.29 -9.33
N TYR A 514 -3.37 16.98 -8.28
CA TYR A 514 -3.26 15.74 -7.51
C TYR A 514 -3.82 14.49 -8.21
N VAL A 515 -4.78 14.62 -9.13
CA VAL A 515 -5.41 13.58 -9.97
C VAL A 515 -5.02 13.83 -11.41
#